data_AF-A0A1A8MIW4-F1
#
_entry.id   AF-A0A1A8MIW4-F1
#
_cell.length_a   1.000
_cell.length_b   1.000
_cell.length_c   1.000
_cell.angle_alpha   90.00
_cell.angle_beta   90.00
_cell.angle_gamma   90.00
#
_symmetry.space_group_name_H-M   'P 1'
#
loop_
_entity.id
_entity.type
_entity.pdbx_description
1 polymer ?
#
loop_
_entity_poly.entity_id
_entity_poly.type
_entity_poly.pdbx_seq_one_letter_code
_entity_poly.pdbx_strand_id
1 'polypeptide(L)' 'REKMVKSVKMVTWNVNGLSNPVKRKKCLNYLKSQKIDVAFLQEVHLTDMEADKLKTMWVGQVFYSCFNSQKRGVA' A
#
# COMPACT_ATOMS: atom_id res chain seq x y z
N ARG A 1 2.99 -17.84 32.05
CA ARG A 1 3.42 -17.36 30.71
C ARG A 1 2.31 -16.45 30.20
N GLU A 2 2.52 -15.13 30.25
CA GLU A 2 1.57 -14.17 29.67
C GLU A 2 1.41 -14.46 28.17
N LYS A 3 0.16 -14.60 27.72
CA LYS A 3 -0.13 -14.73 26.28
C LYS A 3 0.13 -13.37 25.65
N MET A 4 1.17 -13.27 24.82
CA MET A 4 1.40 -12.10 24.00
C MET A 4 0.26 -12.00 22.97
N VAL A 5 -0.67 -11.07 23.19
CA VAL A 5 -1.74 -10.78 22.23
C VAL A 5 -1.10 -10.13 21.01
N LYS A 6 -1.06 -10.86 19.89
CA LYS A 6 -0.66 -10.30 18.60
C LYS A 6 -1.77 -9.37 18.14
N SER A 7 -1.53 -8.06 18.19
CA SER A 7 -2.44 -7.05 17.66
C SER A 7 -2.07 -6.78 16.20
N VAL A 8 -3.07 -6.78 15.31
CA VAL A 8 -2.91 -6.48 13.88
C VAL A 8 -3.30 -5.02 13.67
N LYS A 9 -2.36 -4.22 13.17
CA LYS A 9 -2.61 -2.81 12.82
C LYS A 9 -2.97 -2.69 11.35
N MET A 10 -4.18 -2.22 11.11
CA MET A 10 -4.72 -1.98 9.78
C MET A 10 -4.92 -0.48 9.54
N VAL A 11 -4.69 -0.02 8.31
CA VAL A 11 -4.97 1.37 7.90
C VAL A 11 -5.60 1.41 6.52
N THR A 12 -6.53 2.34 6.31
CA THR A 12 -6.99 2.74 4.98
C THR A 12 -6.49 4.14 4.67
N TRP A 13 -5.97 4.35 3.47
CA TRP A 13 -5.40 5.63 3.06
C TRP A 13 -5.70 5.95 1.60
N ASN A 14 -6.44 7.04 1.37
CA ASN A 14 -6.48 7.66 0.04
C ASN A 14 -5.17 8.43 -0.19
N VAL A 15 -4.39 7.96 -1.16
CA VAL A 15 -3.07 8.50 -1.49
C VAL A 15 -3.11 9.49 -2.66
N ASN A 16 -4.24 9.67 -3.34
CA ASN A 16 -4.43 10.57 -4.47
C ASN A 16 -3.26 10.52 -5.47
N GLY A 17 -2.97 9.32 -5.94
CA GLY A 17 -1.94 9.00 -6.94
C GLY A 17 -0.55 8.69 -6.36
N LEU A 18 0.02 7.55 -6.76
CA LEU A 18 1.39 7.10 -6.44
C LEU A 18 2.26 6.91 -7.69
N SER A 19 1.88 7.50 -8.82
CA SER A 19 2.67 7.48 -10.06
C SER A 19 4.09 8.00 -9.83
N ASN A 20 4.25 9.08 -9.06
CA ASN A 20 5.55 9.64 -8.71
C ASN A 20 6.35 8.71 -7.77
N PRO A 21 7.55 8.23 -8.17
CA PRO A 21 8.39 7.34 -7.35
C PRO A 21 8.77 7.94 -5.99
N VAL A 22 8.99 9.25 -5.90
CA VAL A 22 9.36 9.93 -4.65
C VAL A 22 8.21 9.87 -3.64
N LYS A 23 6.98 10.13 -4.10
CA LYS A 23 5.78 10.06 -3.27
C LYS A 23 5.52 8.63 -2.80
N ARG A 24 5.67 7.66 -3.70
CA ARG A 24 5.57 6.22 -3.39
C ARG A 24 6.52 5.79 -2.28
N LYS A 25 7.80 6.16 -2.38
CA LYS A 25 8.79 5.84 -1.35
C LYS A 25 8.44 6.48 0.00
N LYS A 26 7.96 7.73 0.01
CA LYS A 26 7.48 8.40 1.24
C LYS A 26 6.29 7.68 1.87
N CYS A 27 5.28 7.31 1.08
CA CYS A 27 4.12 6.57 1.56
C CYS A 27 4.51 5.21 2.17
N LEU A 28 5.33 4.43 1.46
CA LEU A 28 5.79 3.12 1.96
C LEU A 28 6.63 3.25 3.23
N ASN A 29 7.49 4.28 3.33
CA ASN A 29 8.28 4.53 4.52
C ASN A 29 7.41 4.98 5.71
N TYR A 30 6.35 5.75 5.46
CA TYR A 30 5.40 6.14 6.49
C TYR A 30 4.67 4.91 7.07
N LEU A 31 4.16 4.02 6.20
CA LEU A 31 3.50 2.79 6.65
C LEU A 31 4.46 1.90 7.45
N LYS A 32 5.73 1.81 7.01
CA LYS A 32 6.78 1.07 7.73
C LYS A 32 7.08 1.68 9.11
N SER A 33 7.17 3.00 9.22
CA SER A 33 7.47 3.67 10.50
C SER A 33 6.33 3.52 11.52
N GLN A 34 5.09 3.45 11.03
CA GLN A 34 3.90 3.20 11.85
C GLN A 34 3.74 1.73 12.27
N LYS A 35 4.58 0.83 11.74
CA LYS A 35 4.48 -0.64 11.97
C LYS A 35 3.08 -1.15 11.63
N ILE A 36 2.57 -0.75 10.48
CA ILE A 36 1.31 -1.24 9.92
C ILE A 36 1.51 -2.65 9.40
N ASP A 37 0.59 -3.56 9.72
CA ASP A 37 0.59 -4.93 9.21
C ASP A 37 -0.17 -5.04 7.88
N VAL A 38 -1.29 -4.31 7.75
CA VAL A 38 -2.12 -4.29 6.54
C VAL A 38 -2.50 -2.86 6.16
N ALA A 39 -2.22 -2.46 4.92
CA ALA A 39 -2.58 -1.15 4.39
C ALA A 39 -3.50 -1.30 3.17
N PHE A 40 -4.59 -0.54 3.16
CA PHE A 40 -5.48 -0.39 2.01
C PHE A 40 -5.23 0.98 1.38
N LEU A 41 -4.83 1.03 0.11
CA LEU A 41 -4.49 2.25 -0.60
C LEU A 41 -5.54 2.56 -1.68
N GLN A 42 -6.12 3.75 -1.63
CA GLN A 42 -7.16 4.18 -2.56
C GLN A 42 -6.65 5.27 -3.50
N GLU A 43 -7.26 5.36 -4.69
CA GLU A 43 -6.91 6.33 -5.74
C GLU A 43 -5.42 6.28 -6.08
N VAL A 44 -4.86 5.07 -6.15
CA VAL A 44 -3.42 4.85 -6.31
C VAL A 44 -2.94 5.28 -7.71
N HIS A 45 -3.85 5.31 -8.70
CA HIS A 45 -3.60 5.70 -10.09
C HIS A 45 -2.35 5.02 -10.69
N LEU A 46 -2.14 3.74 -10.36
CA LEU A 46 -1.08 2.92 -10.94
C LEU A 46 -1.67 1.98 -12.00
N THR A 47 -0.86 1.68 -13.01
CA THR A 47 -1.12 0.59 -13.96
C THR A 47 -0.64 -0.75 -13.38
N ASP A 48 -1.11 -1.89 -13.90
CA ASP A 48 -0.74 -3.23 -13.41
C ASP A 48 0.78 -3.46 -13.37
N MET A 49 1.51 -2.95 -14.38
CA MET A 49 2.98 -3.00 -14.41
C MET A 49 3.65 -2.19 -13.29
N GLU A 50 2.98 -1.16 -12.77
CA GLU A 50 3.51 -0.33 -11.70
C GLU A 50 3.05 -0.78 -10.31
N ALA A 51 1.95 -1.53 -10.23
CA ALA A 51 1.52 -2.18 -8.99
C ALA A 51 2.56 -3.20 -8.52
N ASP A 52 3.26 -3.88 -9.43
CA ASP A 52 4.35 -4.79 -9.05
C ASP A 52 5.52 -4.06 -8.35
N LYS A 53 5.74 -2.78 -8.69
CA LYS A 53 6.74 -1.94 -8.00
C LYS A 53 6.35 -1.62 -6.54
N LEU A 54 5.09 -1.84 -6.13
CA LEU A 54 4.66 -1.73 -4.74
C LEU A 54 5.10 -2.93 -3.89
N LYS A 55 5.45 -4.08 -4.50
CA LYS A 55 6.00 -5.25 -3.79
C LYS A 55 7.45 -5.05 -3.30
N THR A 56 7.90 -3.80 -3.24
CA THR A 56 9.26 -3.48 -2.79
C THR A 56 9.28 -3.20 -1.30
N MET A 57 10.38 -3.59 -0.65
CA MET A 57 10.65 -3.38 0.78
C MET A 57 9.90 -4.32 1.73
N TRP A 58 9.09 -3.77 2.64
CA TRP A 58 8.42 -4.51 3.72
C TRP A 58 7.11 -5.16 3.24
N VAL A 59 6.63 -4.76 2.07
CA VAL A 59 5.37 -5.22 1.48
C VAL A 59 5.63 -6.55 0.77
N GLY A 60 5.30 -7.66 1.43
CA GLY A 60 5.48 -9.00 0.88
C GLY A 60 4.38 -9.42 -0.09
N GLN A 61 3.13 -9.07 0.21
CA GLN A 61 1.97 -9.36 -0.62
C GLN A 61 1.26 -8.05 -1.00
N VAL A 62 0.91 -7.92 -2.27
CA VAL A 62 0.13 -6.80 -2.81
C VAL A 62 -1.05 -7.40 -3.55
N PHE A 63 -2.25 -6.95 -3.20
CA PHE A 63 -3.48 -7.29 -3.90
C PHE A 63 -4.00 -5.99 -4.51
N TYR A 64 -4.16 -5.96 -5.83
CA TYR A 64 -4.62 -4.77 -6.52
C TYR A 64 -5.80 -5.11 -7.42
N SER A 65 -6.72 -4.17 -7.55
CA SER A 65 -7.81 -4.21 -8.52
C SER A 65 -7.72 -2.96 -9.37
N CYS A 66 -7.03 -3.08 -10.51
CA CYS A 66 -6.94 -2.03 -11.50
C CYS A 66 -8.00 -2.29 -12.57
N PHE A 67 -9.03 -1.45 -12.62
CA PHE A 67 -9.86 -1.40 -13.83
C PHE A 67 -9.05 -0.73 -14.95
N ASN A 68 -9.18 -1.25 -16.18
CA ASN A 68 -8.48 -0.90 -17.43
C ASN A 68 -8.63 0.57 -17.91
N SER A 69 -8.95 1.49 -17.01
CA SER A 69 -9.09 2.91 -17.26
C SER A 69 -8.40 3.62 -16.10
N GLN A 70 -7.50 4.54 -16.41
CA GLN A 70 -6.65 5.33 -15.50
C GLN A 70 -7.39 6.13 -14.40
N LYS A 71 -8.65 5.81 -14.08
CA LYS A 71 -9.50 6.62 -13.20
C LYS A 71 -9.73 6.05 -11.81
N ARG A 72 -9.71 4.74 -11.53
CA ARG A 72 -10.16 4.24 -10.20
C ARG A 72 -9.53 2.90 -9.77
N GLY A 73 -8.21 2.86 -9.59
CA GLY A 73 -7.53 1.70 -8.99
C GLY A 73 -7.58 1.75 -7.46
N VAL A 74 -8.06 0.67 -6.84
CA VAL A 74 -7.94 0.38 -5.39
C VAL A 74 -6.87 -0.69 -5.24
N ALA A 75 -5.88 -0.47 -4.39
CA ALA A 75 -4.74 -1.39 -4.16
C ALA A 75 -4.41 -1.53 -2.67
#